data_AF-R4FQS0-F1
#
_entry.id   AF-R4FQS0-F1
#
_cell.length_a   1.000
_cell.length_b   1.000
_cell.length_c   1.000
_cell.angle_alpha   90.00
_cell.angle_beta   90.00
_cell.angle_gamma   90.00
#
_symmetry.space_group_name_H-M   'P 1'
#
loop_
_entity.id
_entity.type
_entity.pdbx_description
1 polymer ?
#
loop_
_entity_poly.entity_id
_entity_poly.type
_entity_poly.pdbx_seq_one_letter_code
_entity_poly.pdbx_strand_id
1 'polypeptide(L)'
;QEMMILIGKNVLQVQPSGSLEAIGKVMINGKVVDYSKDSVTEMKNKEGSVLVQIYALPTGAVRLMVPETGIELIYDSTRVILHVSNDHRSRVRGLCGTFDGEFVTDFTTPKNCIIKDPSEFVASYAILDETCQGPAKELHQRAKISPCYEKIVMLGDVISEIEASRYKPRLRSSLSKMLQGVSGKQNEVGCTNHRVEIVEQPGKTCFSLRPLISCSSKCKPTKNIEKKIDFYCVQKSSASKHWVQMTRKGANPDFSQKPANAWFSINVPEKCISN
;
A
#
# COMPACT_ATOMS: atom_id res chain seq x y z
N GLN A 1 9.39 2.08 27.42
CA GLN A 1 10.01 0.91 26.75
C GLN A 1 11.28 1.34 26.02
N GLU A 2 12.14 0.38 25.69
CA GLU A 2 13.30 0.56 24.82
C GLU A 2 12.95 0.04 23.41
N MET A 3 13.50 0.68 22.37
CA MET A 3 13.45 0.19 20.99
C MET A 3 14.86 -0.02 20.47
N MET A 4 15.10 -1.19 19.87
CA MET A 4 16.37 -1.56 19.26
C MET A 4 16.27 -1.55 17.73
N ILE A 5 17.28 -0.99 17.06
CA ILE A 5 17.41 -0.95 15.60
C ILE A 5 18.77 -1.55 15.22
N LEU A 6 18.79 -2.42 14.21
CA LEU A 6 20.01 -3.02 13.68
C LEU A 6 20.32 -2.42 12.29
N ILE A 7 21.46 -1.74 12.16
CA ILE A 7 21.91 -1.12 10.90
C ILE A 7 23.23 -1.76 10.49
N GLY A 8 23.15 -2.77 9.62
CA GLY A 8 24.29 -3.60 9.23
C GLY A 8 24.84 -4.37 10.44
N LYS A 9 25.99 -3.94 10.95
CA LYS A 9 26.62 -4.49 12.16
C LYS A 9 26.45 -3.61 13.41
N ASN A 10 25.75 -2.48 13.30
CA ASN A 10 25.57 -1.53 14.39
C ASN A 10 24.25 -1.78 15.11
N VAL A 11 24.30 -1.76 16.44
CA VAL A 11 23.12 -1.85 17.32
C VAL A 11 22.83 -0.45 17.85
N LEU A 12 21.65 0.07 17.57
CA LEU A 12 21.14 1.33 18.09
C LEU A 12 20.05 1.02 19.12
N GLN A 13 20.16 1.60 20.31
CA GLN A 13 19.18 1.47 21.39
C GLN A 13 18.60 2.85 21.70
N VAL A 14 17.27 2.95 21.72
CA VAL A 14 16.54 4.21 21.75
C VAL A 14 15.53 4.19 22.89
N GLN A 15 15.66 5.15 23.80
CA GLN A 15 14.76 5.36 24.93
C GLN A 15 14.35 6.85 24.98
N PRO A 16 13.28 7.25 24.28
CA PRO A 16 12.75 8.62 24.33
C PRO A 16 12.37 9.01 25.75
N SER A 17 12.42 10.29 26.07
CA SER A 17 12.00 10.81 27.38
C SER A 17 10.49 10.75 27.58
N GLY A 18 9.71 10.88 26.49
CA GLY A 18 8.27 11.09 26.55
C GLY A 18 7.86 12.43 27.20
N SER A 19 8.81 13.34 27.41
CA SER A 19 8.62 14.62 28.10
C SER A 19 9.18 15.79 27.28
N LEU A 20 8.50 16.92 27.35
CA LEU A 20 8.93 18.19 26.74
C LEU A 20 10.26 18.71 27.32
N GLU A 21 10.55 18.38 28.58
CA GLU A 21 11.67 18.96 29.33
C GLU A 21 12.98 18.21 29.06
N ALA A 22 12.97 16.88 29.06
CA ALA A 22 14.16 16.05 28.88
C ALA A 22 14.36 15.56 27.43
N ILE A 23 15.60 15.37 27.02
CA ILE A 23 15.93 14.53 25.85
C ILE A 23 15.94 13.05 26.27
N GLY A 24 15.65 12.16 25.32
CA GLY A 24 15.80 10.72 25.53
C GLY A 24 17.27 10.28 25.58
N LYS A 25 17.48 8.99 25.80
CA LYS A 25 18.80 8.35 25.67
C LYS A 25 18.88 7.62 24.33
N VAL A 26 19.95 7.86 23.59
CA VAL A 26 20.33 7.05 22.41
C VAL A 26 21.70 6.44 22.67
N MET A 27 21.86 5.16 22.37
CA MET A 27 23.13 4.45 22.46
C MET A 27 23.41 3.75 21.13
N ILE A 28 24.68 3.77 20.70
CA ILE A 28 25.15 3.06 19.50
C ILE A 28 26.31 2.16 19.92
N ASN A 29 26.17 0.85 19.68
CA ASN A 29 27.14 -0.17 20.07
C ASN A 29 27.54 -0.05 21.57
N GLY A 30 26.55 0.19 22.44
CA GLY A 30 26.72 0.37 23.89
C GLY A 30 27.25 1.74 24.34
N LYS A 31 27.65 2.63 23.42
CA LYS A 31 28.11 3.99 23.75
C LYS A 31 26.95 4.98 23.69
N VAL A 32 26.79 5.81 24.71
CA VAL A 32 25.82 6.92 24.70
C VAL A 32 26.21 7.93 23.62
N VAL A 33 25.22 8.46 22.90
CA VAL A 33 25.40 9.55 21.94
C VAL A 33 24.78 10.81 22.50
N ASP A 34 25.56 11.88 22.59
CA ASP A 34 25.07 13.21 22.94
C ASP A 34 24.43 13.86 21.70
N TYR A 35 23.17 14.28 21.85
CA TYR A 35 22.39 14.91 20.79
C TYR A 35 21.48 15.99 21.35
N SER A 36 21.06 16.94 20.52
CA SER A 36 20.36 18.16 20.96
C SER A 36 18.94 18.28 20.37
N LYS A 37 18.20 19.27 20.87
CA LYS A 37 16.92 19.74 20.29
C LYS A 37 17.13 20.80 19.18
N ASP A 38 18.32 21.40 19.13
CA ASP A 38 18.62 22.59 18.33
C ASP A 38 19.41 22.27 17.05
N SER A 39 20.02 21.09 16.97
CA SER A 39 20.85 20.64 15.86
C SER A 39 20.71 19.14 15.59
N VAL A 40 20.96 18.73 14.35
CA VAL A 40 21.04 17.32 13.96
C VAL A 40 22.41 16.77 14.35
N THR A 41 22.44 15.67 15.10
CA THR A 41 23.68 14.93 15.40
C THR A 41 23.91 13.87 14.33
N GLU A 42 25.05 13.96 13.63
CA GLU A 42 25.47 12.94 12.67
C GLU A 42 26.43 11.94 13.29
N MET A 43 26.08 10.66 13.25
CA MET A 43 26.98 9.56 13.57
C MET A 43 27.51 8.96 12.28
N LYS A 44 28.84 8.90 12.15
CA LYS A 44 29.52 8.39 10.96
C LYS A 44 29.99 6.95 11.14
N ASN A 45 30.05 6.20 10.04
CA ASN A 45 30.63 4.86 10.01
C ASN A 45 32.18 4.94 9.95
N LYS A 46 32.85 3.78 9.88
CA LYS A 46 34.32 3.73 9.82
C LYS A 46 34.93 4.26 8.51
N GLU A 47 34.16 4.30 7.43
CA GLU A 47 34.56 4.90 6.15
C GLU A 47 34.27 6.42 6.09
N GLY A 48 33.66 7.00 7.12
CA GLY A 48 33.33 8.43 7.21
C GLY A 48 31.99 8.82 6.58
N SER A 49 31.22 7.88 6.04
CA SER A 49 29.85 8.14 5.58
C SER A 49 28.89 8.29 6.77
N VAL A 50 27.78 9.00 6.59
CA VAL A 50 26.79 9.22 7.66
C VAL A 50 25.94 7.96 7.83
N LEU A 51 26.14 7.26 8.96
CA LEU A 51 25.40 6.05 9.33
C LEU A 51 23.97 6.39 9.76
N VAL A 52 23.83 7.39 10.63
CA VAL A 52 22.53 7.84 11.15
C VAL A 52 22.58 9.32 11.54
N GLN A 53 21.50 10.02 11.22
CA GLN A 53 21.18 11.36 11.72
C GLN A 53 20.18 11.23 12.87
N ILE A 54 20.44 11.90 13.98
CA ILE A 54 19.66 11.85 15.21
C ILE A 54 19.18 13.26 15.54
N TYR A 55 17.90 13.41 15.86
CA TYR A 55 17.31 14.70 16.22
C TYR A 55 16.27 14.53 17.33
N ALA A 56 16.35 15.35 18.39
CA ALA A 56 15.31 15.42 19.40
C ALA A 56 14.18 16.35 18.92
N LEU A 57 12.97 15.83 18.78
CA LEU A 57 11.80 16.64 18.48
C LEU A 57 11.36 17.44 19.73
N PRO A 58 10.74 18.62 19.58
CA PRO A 58 10.22 19.41 20.70
C PRO A 58 9.25 18.65 21.62
N THR A 59 8.62 17.59 21.11
CA THR A 59 7.70 16.69 21.83
C THR A 59 8.40 15.70 22.78
N GLY A 60 9.73 15.65 22.81
CA GLY A 60 10.50 14.61 23.53
C GLY A 60 10.65 13.29 22.75
N ALA A 61 10.09 13.21 21.54
CA ALA A 61 10.27 12.09 20.63
C ALA A 61 11.65 12.14 19.95
N VAL A 62 12.19 10.97 19.61
CA VAL A 62 13.46 10.84 18.88
C VAL A 62 13.18 10.56 17.42
N ARG A 63 13.74 11.39 16.53
CA ARG A 63 13.76 11.19 15.08
C ARG A 63 15.12 10.65 14.66
N LEU A 64 15.11 9.58 13.87
CA LEU A 64 16.28 8.90 13.34
C LEU A 64 16.14 8.81 11.82
N MET A 65 17.18 9.15 11.07
CA MET A 65 17.24 9.02 9.63
C MET A 65 18.51 8.28 9.23
N VAL A 66 18.40 7.30 8.35
CA VAL A 66 19.50 6.45 7.84
C VAL A 66 19.70 6.80 6.36
N PRO A 67 20.55 7.80 6.03
CA PRO A 67 20.51 8.44 4.72
C PRO A 67 20.80 7.48 3.56
N GLU A 68 21.74 6.55 3.75
CA GLU A 68 22.12 5.52 2.76
C GLU A 68 20.94 4.63 2.33
N THR A 69 19.97 4.39 3.21
CA THR A 69 18.82 3.52 2.93
C THR A 69 17.52 4.28 2.66
N GLY A 70 17.49 5.59 2.92
CA GLY A 70 16.24 6.37 2.86
C GLY A 70 15.18 5.88 3.85
N ILE A 71 15.60 5.35 5.01
CA ILE A 71 14.71 4.95 6.11
C ILE A 71 14.71 6.05 7.16
N GLU A 72 13.53 6.45 7.60
CA GLU A 72 13.30 7.40 8.68
C GLU A 72 12.37 6.77 9.72
N LEU A 73 12.66 7.01 11.00
CA LEU A 73 11.90 6.50 12.13
C LEU A 73 11.69 7.60 13.16
N ILE A 74 10.45 7.72 13.67
CA ILE A 74 10.10 8.60 14.79
C ILE A 74 9.54 7.75 15.93
N TYR A 75 10.11 7.86 17.14
CA TYR A 75 9.67 7.12 18.32
C TYR A 75 9.42 8.06 19.51
N ASP A 76 8.21 8.02 20.06
CA ASP A 76 7.75 8.90 21.17
C ASP A 76 7.62 8.19 22.53
N SER A 77 8.27 7.03 22.69
CA SER A 77 8.11 6.03 23.76
C SER A 77 6.89 5.11 23.65
N THR A 78 5.83 5.51 22.93
CA THR A 78 4.56 4.75 22.80
C THR A 78 4.28 4.30 21.37
N ARG A 79 4.61 5.11 20.37
CA ARG A 79 4.33 4.91 18.95
C ARG A 79 5.63 4.99 18.15
N VAL A 80 5.79 4.06 17.22
CA VAL A 80 6.85 4.08 16.21
C VAL A 80 6.21 4.41 14.87
N ILE A 81 6.67 5.47 14.22
CA ILE A 81 6.32 5.81 12.83
C ILE A 81 7.53 5.48 11.99
N LEU A 82 7.34 4.63 10.97
CA LEU A 82 8.39 4.21 10.04
C LEU A 82 8.07 4.74 8.64
N HIS A 83 8.97 5.55 8.10
CA HIS A 83 8.98 6.00 6.72
C HIS A 83 10.10 5.28 5.96
N VAL A 84 9.79 4.80 4.76
CA VAL A 84 10.70 4.05 3.90
C VAL A 84 10.60 4.65 2.50
N SER A 85 11.73 4.79 1.81
CA SER A 85 11.80 5.14 0.38
C SER A 85 10.90 4.24 -0.48
N ASN A 86 10.68 4.58 -1.75
CA ASN A 86 10.12 3.65 -2.75
C ASN A 86 11.19 2.68 -3.31
N ASP A 87 12.46 2.86 -2.94
CA ASP A 87 13.34 1.70 -2.71
C ASP A 87 12.73 0.78 -1.66
N HIS A 88 13.23 -0.44 -1.52
CA HIS A 88 12.65 -1.46 -0.62
C HIS A 88 11.18 -1.84 -0.89
N ARG A 89 10.48 -1.22 -1.86
CA ARG A 89 9.14 -1.65 -2.33
C ARG A 89 9.19 -3.14 -2.67
N SER A 90 8.24 -3.91 -2.13
CA SER A 90 8.20 -5.38 -2.19
C SER A 90 9.36 -6.14 -1.53
N ARG A 91 10.38 -5.45 -1.00
CA ARG A 91 11.60 -6.02 -0.38
C ARG A 91 11.58 -6.01 1.16
N VAL A 92 10.66 -5.31 1.81
CA VAL A 92 10.52 -5.35 3.28
C VAL A 92 9.72 -6.58 3.74
N ARG A 93 9.96 -7.00 4.98
CA ARG A 93 9.18 -8.01 5.72
C ARG A 93 9.12 -7.59 7.19
N GLY A 94 7.98 -7.80 7.83
CA GLY A 94 7.76 -7.42 9.23
C GLY A 94 6.28 -7.28 9.56
N LEU A 95 5.99 -6.82 10.78
CA LEU A 95 4.63 -6.52 11.24
C LEU A 95 3.95 -5.39 10.43
N CYS A 96 4.74 -4.53 9.77
CA CYS A 96 4.27 -3.49 8.86
C CYS A 96 3.99 -4.01 7.43
N GLY A 97 3.97 -5.32 7.21
CA GLY A 97 3.61 -5.93 5.94
C GLY A 97 4.75 -6.06 4.93
N THR A 98 4.39 -6.02 3.65
CA THR A 98 5.32 -6.32 2.53
C THR A 98 5.67 -5.12 1.66
N PHE A 99 4.98 -4.00 1.84
CA PHE A 99 5.16 -2.76 1.08
C PHE A 99 5.19 -2.98 -0.45
N ASP A 100 4.40 -3.92 -0.97
CA ASP A 100 4.14 -4.07 -2.41
C ASP A 100 2.86 -3.32 -2.85
N GLY A 101 2.00 -2.98 -1.88
CA GLY A 101 0.74 -2.25 -2.06
C GLY A 101 -0.50 -3.13 -1.99
N GLU A 102 -0.33 -4.43 -1.66
CA GLU A 102 -1.39 -5.42 -1.60
C GLU A 102 -1.62 -5.92 -0.16
N PHE A 103 -2.77 -5.59 0.42
CA PHE A 103 -3.12 -5.95 1.79
C PHE A 103 -3.15 -7.47 2.05
N VAL A 104 -3.29 -8.27 0.99
CA VAL A 104 -3.30 -9.74 1.06
C VAL A 104 -1.93 -10.28 1.49
N THR A 105 -0.86 -9.64 1.06
CA THR A 105 0.52 -10.03 1.32
C THR A 105 1.07 -9.45 2.62
N ASP A 106 0.39 -8.50 3.26
CA ASP A 106 0.86 -7.92 4.52
C ASP A 106 0.95 -8.94 5.67
N PHE A 107 0.21 -10.04 5.62
CA PHE A 107 0.36 -11.15 6.58
C PHE A 107 1.41 -12.21 6.15
N THR A 108 2.43 -11.81 5.38
CA THR A 108 3.57 -12.67 5.00
C THR A 108 4.52 -12.85 6.19
N THR A 109 4.60 -14.09 6.67
CA THR A 109 5.45 -14.52 7.79
C THR A 109 6.95 -14.57 7.42
N PRO A 110 7.87 -14.76 8.38
CA PRO A 110 9.29 -15.00 8.09
C PRO A 110 9.57 -16.24 7.22
N LYS A 111 8.63 -17.20 7.14
CA LYS A 111 8.69 -18.34 6.20
C LYS A 111 8.36 -17.95 4.74
N ASN A 112 8.13 -16.66 4.47
CA ASN A 112 7.72 -16.09 3.18
C ASN A 112 6.40 -16.69 2.61
N CYS A 113 5.48 -17.06 3.51
CA CYS A 113 4.11 -17.44 3.17
C CYS A 113 3.09 -16.66 4.03
N ILE A 114 1.87 -16.57 3.53
CA ILE A 114 0.77 -15.81 4.12
C ILE A 114 -0.01 -16.69 5.10
N ILE A 115 -0.23 -16.20 6.32
CA ILE A 115 -1.18 -16.77 7.30
C ILE A 115 -2.42 -15.89 7.36
N LYS A 116 -3.59 -16.48 7.60
CA LYS A 116 -4.87 -15.76 7.65
C LYS A 116 -5.21 -15.17 9.02
N ASP A 117 -4.78 -15.81 10.10
CA ASP A 117 -5.04 -15.34 11.45
C ASP A 117 -4.05 -14.20 11.83
N PRO A 118 -4.55 -13.02 12.25
CA PRO A 118 -3.68 -11.90 12.61
C PRO A 118 -2.81 -12.16 13.85
N SER A 119 -3.30 -12.92 14.82
CA SER A 119 -2.60 -13.15 16.09
C SER A 119 -1.43 -14.12 15.91
N GLU A 120 -1.63 -15.15 15.11
CA GLU A 120 -0.58 -16.09 14.68
C GLU A 120 0.42 -15.41 13.75
N PHE A 121 -0.02 -14.54 12.83
CA PHE A 121 0.88 -13.71 12.03
C PHE A 121 1.78 -12.83 12.91
N VAL A 122 1.22 -12.07 13.86
CA VAL A 122 2.00 -11.23 14.77
C VAL A 122 2.98 -12.07 15.61
N ALA A 123 2.51 -13.19 16.15
CA ALA A 123 3.36 -14.09 16.93
C ALA A 123 4.47 -14.75 16.10
N SER A 124 4.29 -14.93 14.78
CA SER A 124 5.34 -15.48 13.90
C SER A 124 6.61 -14.63 13.85
N TYR A 125 6.51 -13.32 14.16
CA TYR A 125 7.63 -12.39 14.27
C TYR A 125 8.14 -12.21 15.72
N ALA A 126 7.54 -12.89 16.72
CA ALA A 126 7.99 -12.78 18.11
C ALA A 126 9.38 -13.41 18.30
N ILE A 127 10.26 -12.67 18.98
CA ILE A 127 11.56 -13.18 19.44
C ILE A 127 11.30 -14.03 20.68
N LEU A 128 11.56 -15.33 20.59
CA LEU A 128 11.31 -16.29 21.67
C LEU A 128 12.55 -16.50 22.53
N ASP A 129 12.85 -15.52 23.39
CA ASP A 129 13.84 -15.66 24.45
C ASP A 129 13.21 -16.07 25.80
N GLU A 130 14.03 -16.08 26.85
CA GLU A 130 13.59 -16.36 28.23
C GLU A 130 12.61 -15.29 28.76
N THR A 131 12.74 -14.04 28.31
CA THR A 131 11.91 -12.90 28.74
C THR A 131 10.54 -12.86 28.07
N CYS A 132 10.36 -13.56 26.94
CA CYS A 132 9.09 -13.64 26.24
C CYS A 132 7.99 -14.29 27.11
N GLN A 133 6.93 -13.54 27.41
CA GLN A 133 5.83 -13.95 28.29
C GLN A 133 4.47 -13.91 27.58
N GLY A 134 3.46 -14.52 28.20
CA GLY A 134 2.08 -14.50 27.72
C GLY A 134 1.82 -15.38 26.47
N PRO A 135 0.74 -15.12 25.72
CA PRO A 135 0.26 -16.02 24.66
C PRO A 135 1.16 -16.07 23.42
N ALA A 136 2.15 -15.18 23.31
CA ALA A 136 3.06 -15.11 22.16
C ALA A 136 3.80 -16.44 21.91
N LYS A 137 4.22 -17.13 22.98
CA LYS A 137 4.88 -18.46 22.89
C LYS A 137 3.97 -19.50 22.25
N GLU A 138 2.71 -19.58 22.67
CA GLU A 138 1.73 -20.54 22.15
C GLU A 138 1.29 -20.19 20.72
N LEU A 139 0.92 -18.94 20.47
CA LEU A 139 0.54 -18.43 19.15
C LEU A 139 1.65 -18.62 18.12
N HIS A 140 2.92 -18.47 18.50
CA HIS A 140 4.05 -18.71 17.62
C HIS A 140 4.19 -20.20 17.25
N GLN A 141 3.89 -21.14 18.16
CA GLN A 141 3.85 -22.56 17.81
C GLN A 141 2.67 -22.87 16.88
N ARG A 142 1.49 -22.27 17.12
CA ARG A 142 0.34 -22.40 16.19
C ARG A 142 0.68 -21.88 14.80
N ALA A 143 1.26 -20.69 14.70
CA ALA A 143 1.72 -20.10 13.44
C ALA A 143 2.71 -20.99 12.64
N LYS A 144 3.43 -21.92 13.29
CA LYS A 144 4.31 -22.87 12.57
C LYS A 144 3.55 -23.96 11.83
N ILE A 145 2.37 -24.35 12.31
CA ILE A 145 1.52 -25.43 11.78
C ILE A 145 0.29 -24.92 11.01
N SER A 146 -0.04 -23.63 11.14
CA SER A 146 -1.17 -23.01 10.45
C SER A 146 -1.02 -23.05 8.92
N PRO A 147 -2.13 -23.14 8.16
CA PRO A 147 -2.10 -23.15 6.70
C PRO A 147 -1.32 -21.96 6.11
N CYS A 148 -0.22 -22.32 5.45
CA CYS A 148 0.81 -21.43 4.92
C CYS A 148 0.57 -21.28 3.41
N TYR A 149 0.03 -20.13 2.99
CA TYR A 149 -0.37 -19.91 1.60
C TYR A 149 0.70 -19.15 0.81
N GLU A 150 1.09 -19.66 -0.35
CA GLU A 150 2.02 -18.98 -1.25
C GLU A 150 1.33 -17.90 -2.10
N LYS A 151 2.08 -16.85 -2.46
CA LYS A 151 1.61 -15.79 -3.35
C LYS A 151 1.66 -16.27 -4.81
N ILE A 152 0.55 -16.82 -5.30
CA ILE A 152 0.39 -17.13 -6.73
C ILE A 152 0.01 -15.86 -7.48
N VAL A 153 0.84 -15.44 -8.45
CA VAL A 153 0.52 -14.33 -9.35
C VAL A 153 -0.41 -14.84 -10.45
N MET A 154 -1.69 -14.53 -10.35
CA MET A 154 -2.64 -14.73 -11.45
C MET A 154 -2.58 -13.54 -12.40
N LEU A 155 -2.01 -13.77 -13.58
CA LEU A 155 -2.08 -12.81 -14.67
C LEU A 155 -3.54 -12.70 -15.14
N GLY A 156 -4.01 -11.47 -15.24
CA GLY A 156 -5.27 -11.12 -15.88
C GLY A 156 -5.02 -9.95 -16.81
N ASP A 157 -5.62 -9.98 -17.99
CA ASP A 157 -5.49 -8.90 -18.95
C ASP A 157 -6.14 -7.63 -18.37
N VAL A 158 -5.42 -6.51 -18.39
CA VAL A 158 -5.94 -5.21 -17.98
C VAL A 158 -5.75 -4.27 -19.15
N ILE A 159 -6.85 -3.76 -19.68
CA ILE A 159 -6.82 -2.88 -20.85
C ILE A 159 -6.99 -1.45 -20.37
N SER A 160 -5.95 -0.60 -20.52
CA SER A 160 -6.07 0.82 -20.20
C SER A 160 -7.06 1.50 -21.16
N GLU A 161 -7.64 2.65 -20.76
CA GLU A 161 -8.56 3.40 -21.63
C GLU A 161 -7.86 3.93 -22.91
N ILE A 162 -6.52 4.03 -22.87
CA ILE A 162 -5.66 4.41 -24.00
C ILE A 162 -5.52 3.23 -24.98
N GLU A 163 -5.09 2.06 -24.50
CA GLU A 163 -4.91 0.85 -25.32
C GLU A 163 -6.24 0.35 -25.89
N ALA A 164 -7.33 0.51 -25.14
CA ALA A 164 -8.68 0.26 -25.61
C ALA A 164 -9.13 1.19 -26.76
N SER A 165 -8.30 2.16 -27.17
CA SER A 165 -8.61 3.21 -28.15
C SER A 165 -9.86 4.04 -27.81
N ARG A 166 -10.21 4.12 -26.51
CA ARG A 166 -11.37 4.86 -26.00
C ARG A 166 -11.00 6.31 -25.67
N TYR A 167 -9.73 6.60 -25.43
CA TYR A 167 -9.19 7.95 -25.42
C TYR A 167 -9.16 8.53 -26.85
N LYS A 168 -9.91 9.63 -27.09
CA LYS A 168 -9.84 10.40 -28.34
C LYS A 168 -8.91 11.61 -28.17
N PRO A 169 -7.63 11.54 -28.56
CA PRO A 169 -6.85 12.75 -28.72
C PRO A 169 -7.48 13.56 -29.86
N ARG A 170 -7.87 14.82 -29.61
CA ARG A 170 -8.23 15.73 -30.72
C ARG A 170 -7.03 15.83 -31.66
N LEU A 171 -7.25 15.68 -32.96
CA LEU A 171 -6.24 16.01 -33.97
C LEU A 171 -5.83 17.47 -33.77
N ARG A 172 -4.65 17.68 -33.17
CA ARG A 172 -4.00 18.99 -33.17
C ARG A 172 -3.45 19.20 -34.58
N SER A 173 -3.98 20.20 -35.28
CA SER A 173 -3.34 20.71 -36.48
C SER A 173 -1.90 21.13 -36.15
N SER A 174 -0.99 20.90 -37.10
CA SER A 174 0.46 20.98 -36.89
C SER A 174 0.96 22.35 -36.40
N LEU A 175 0.16 23.40 -36.57
CA LEU A 175 0.45 24.77 -36.16
C LEU A 175 0.56 24.96 -34.63
N SER A 176 -0.04 24.08 -33.83
CA SER A 176 -0.11 24.22 -32.37
C SER A 176 1.12 23.73 -31.60
N LYS A 177 2.14 23.16 -32.27
CA LYS A 177 3.44 22.82 -31.65
C LYS A 177 4.40 24.01 -31.53
N MET A 178 4.19 25.08 -32.30
CA MET A 178 5.16 26.18 -32.45
C MET A 178 4.96 27.35 -31.45
N LEU A 179 3.89 27.30 -30.66
CA LEU A 179 3.57 28.30 -29.63
C LEU A 179 3.45 27.61 -28.25
N GLN A 180 4.59 27.20 -27.68
CA GLN A 180 4.68 26.68 -26.31
C GLN A 180 5.45 27.63 -25.39
N GLY A 181 4.76 28.69 -25.01
CA GLY A 181 4.94 29.40 -23.75
C GLY A 181 3.54 29.77 -23.25
N VAL A 182 3.32 29.75 -21.94
CA VAL A 182 2.03 29.98 -21.22
C VAL A 182 1.12 28.76 -21.04
N SER A 183 1.02 28.37 -19.77
CA SER A 183 -0.13 27.79 -19.04
C SER A 183 -0.89 26.58 -19.60
N GLY A 184 -0.98 25.52 -18.79
CA GLY A 184 -1.70 24.30 -19.12
C GLY A 184 -3.21 24.51 -19.29
N LYS A 185 -3.69 24.46 -20.54
CA LYS A 185 -5.12 24.24 -20.82
C LYS A 185 -5.49 22.82 -20.43
N GLN A 186 -6.48 22.71 -19.53
CA GLN A 186 -6.95 21.47 -18.94
C GLN A 186 -7.32 20.44 -20.03
N ASN A 187 -6.94 19.17 -19.79
CA ASN A 187 -7.47 18.06 -20.59
C ASN A 187 -9.00 18.02 -20.42
N GLU A 188 -9.75 18.24 -21.50
CA GLU A 188 -11.18 17.90 -21.53
C GLU A 188 -11.31 16.38 -21.51
N VAL A 189 -11.35 15.82 -20.31
CA VAL A 189 -11.65 14.41 -20.06
C VAL A 189 -13.05 14.13 -20.60
N GLY A 190 -13.18 13.11 -21.45
CA GLY A 190 -14.47 12.71 -21.99
C GLY A 190 -15.47 12.38 -20.88
N CYS A 191 -16.74 12.71 -21.07
CA CYS A 191 -17.75 12.47 -20.04
C CYS A 191 -18.10 10.99 -19.84
N THR A 192 -17.80 10.13 -20.82
CA THR A 192 -18.22 8.73 -20.87
C THR A 192 -17.01 7.80 -20.72
N ASN A 193 -16.92 7.11 -19.59
CA ASN A 193 -15.94 6.06 -19.32
C ASN A 193 -16.58 4.68 -19.44
N HIS A 194 -15.77 3.63 -19.55
CA HIS A 194 -16.24 2.24 -19.63
C HIS A 194 -15.53 1.39 -18.59
N ARG A 195 -16.26 0.90 -17.57
CA ARG A 195 -15.68 0.22 -16.40
C ARG A 195 -16.41 -1.08 -16.08
N VAL A 196 -15.68 -2.09 -15.59
CA VAL A 196 -16.29 -3.29 -15.00
C VAL A 196 -17.19 -2.91 -13.84
N GLU A 197 -18.43 -3.39 -13.87
CA GLU A 197 -19.38 -3.26 -12.77
C GLU A 197 -19.16 -4.38 -11.75
N ILE A 198 -19.35 -4.07 -10.46
CA ILE A 198 -19.11 -5.01 -9.36
C ILE A 198 -20.39 -5.17 -8.54
N VAL A 199 -20.90 -6.39 -8.49
CA VAL A 199 -22.01 -6.77 -7.61
C VAL A 199 -21.47 -7.63 -6.47
N GLU A 200 -21.67 -7.20 -5.24
CA GLU A 200 -21.40 -8.04 -4.06
C GLU A 200 -22.63 -8.89 -3.71
N GLN A 201 -22.40 -10.17 -3.43
CA GLN A 201 -23.42 -11.15 -3.05
C GLN A 201 -22.99 -11.84 -1.74
N PRO A 202 -23.90 -12.52 -1.02
CA PRO A 202 -23.54 -13.36 0.12
C PRO A 202 -22.48 -14.39 -0.28
N GLY A 203 -21.30 -14.33 0.34
CA GLY A 203 -20.15 -15.20 0.05
C GLY A 203 -19.46 -15.01 -1.32
N LYS A 204 -20.02 -14.23 -2.25
CA LYS A 204 -19.51 -14.09 -3.63
C LYS A 204 -19.24 -12.64 -4.04
N THR A 205 -18.38 -12.46 -5.04
CA THR A 205 -18.16 -11.20 -5.75
C THR A 205 -18.33 -11.44 -7.24
N CYS A 206 -19.09 -10.59 -7.91
CA CYS A 206 -19.43 -10.72 -9.32
C CYS A 206 -18.89 -9.52 -10.11
N PHE A 207 -18.26 -9.79 -11.24
CA PHE A 207 -17.70 -8.80 -12.16
C PHE A 207 -18.42 -8.88 -13.51
N SER A 208 -18.80 -7.74 -14.10
CA SER A 208 -19.45 -7.75 -15.41
C SER A 208 -18.48 -8.24 -16.49
N LEU A 209 -18.94 -9.14 -17.37
CA LEU A 209 -18.08 -9.69 -18.45
C LEU A 209 -17.64 -8.63 -19.46
N ARG A 210 -18.37 -7.52 -19.55
CA ARG A 210 -18.06 -6.38 -20.41
C ARG A 210 -18.09 -5.10 -19.57
N PRO A 211 -17.18 -4.14 -19.81
CA PRO A 211 -17.24 -2.83 -19.18
C PRO A 211 -18.54 -2.08 -19.53
N LEU A 212 -19.19 -1.52 -18.51
CA LEU A 212 -20.42 -0.73 -18.62
C LEU A 212 -20.10 0.77 -18.67
N ILE A 213 -21.03 1.55 -19.21
CA ILE A 213 -20.90 3.01 -19.26
C ILE A 213 -20.92 3.58 -17.83
N SER A 214 -20.01 4.49 -17.53
CA SER A 214 -19.95 5.26 -16.29
C SER A 214 -19.56 6.70 -16.58
N CYS A 215 -20.10 7.68 -15.84
CA CYS A 215 -19.81 9.09 -16.10
C CYS A 215 -18.55 9.56 -15.36
N SER A 216 -17.78 10.44 -15.99
CA SER A 216 -16.68 11.18 -15.35
C SER A 216 -17.20 12.09 -14.23
N SER A 217 -16.37 12.38 -13.22
CA SER A 217 -16.78 13.11 -12.00
C SER A 217 -17.32 14.53 -12.22
N LYS A 218 -17.09 15.13 -13.39
CA LYS A 218 -17.61 16.45 -13.79
C LYS A 218 -18.85 16.38 -14.70
N CYS A 219 -19.43 15.19 -14.86
CA CYS A 219 -20.46 14.88 -15.85
C CYS A 219 -21.64 14.12 -15.20
N LYS A 220 -22.83 14.28 -15.79
CA LYS A 220 -24.08 13.64 -15.35
C LYS A 220 -24.64 12.69 -16.41
N PRO A 221 -25.35 11.63 -16.01
CA PRO A 221 -26.11 10.82 -16.95
C PRO A 221 -27.26 11.63 -17.55
N THR A 222 -27.51 11.49 -18.85
CA THR A 222 -28.72 12.06 -19.50
C THR A 222 -29.98 11.34 -19.03
N LYS A 223 -29.88 10.01 -18.92
CA LYS A 223 -30.91 9.09 -18.45
C LYS A 223 -30.20 7.81 -17.98
N ASN A 224 -30.72 7.16 -16.95
CA ASN A 224 -30.32 5.80 -16.60
C ASN A 224 -31.32 4.81 -17.22
N ILE A 225 -30.79 3.70 -17.73
CA ILE A 225 -31.55 2.61 -18.32
C ILE A 225 -31.16 1.31 -17.63
N GLU A 226 -32.15 0.53 -17.24
CA GLU A 226 -31.95 -0.80 -16.68
C GLU A 226 -31.53 -1.76 -17.81
N LYS A 227 -30.45 -2.51 -17.60
CA LYS A 227 -29.99 -3.55 -18.52
C LYS A 227 -29.73 -4.85 -17.76
N LYS A 228 -30.19 -5.96 -18.34
CA LYS A 228 -29.75 -7.29 -17.94
C LYS A 228 -28.31 -7.50 -18.45
N ILE A 229 -27.37 -7.68 -17.54
CA ILE A 229 -25.94 -7.84 -17.82
C ILE A 229 -25.47 -9.19 -17.28
N ASP A 230 -24.61 -9.87 -18.03
CA ASP A 230 -23.98 -11.13 -17.63
C ASP A 230 -22.71 -10.88 -16.81
N PHE A 231 -22.52 -11.69 -15.78
CA PHE A 231 -21.45 -11.58 -14.79
C PHE A 231 -20.68 -12.88 -14.62
N TYR A 232 -19.40 -12.73 -14.29
CA TYR A 232 -18.56 -13.77 -13.73
C TYR A 232 -18.50 -13.61 -12.20
N CYS A 233 -19.22 -14.47 -11.49
CA CYS A 233 -19.22 -14.55 -10.04
C CYS A 233 -18.20 -15.57 -9.53
N VAL A 234 -17.38 -15.15 -8.57
CA VAL A 234 -16.42 -15.99 -7.84
C VAL A 234 -16.71 -15.97 -6.35
N GLN A 235 -16.24 -16.98 -5.62
CA GLN A 235 -16.25 -16.96 -4.15
C GLN A 235 -15.35 -15.83 -3.62
N LYS A 236 -15.75 -15.21 -2.51
CA LYS A 236 -14.96 -14.15 -1.86
C LYS A 236 -13.60 -14.69 -1.45
N SER A 237 -12.56 -14.18 -2.09
CA SER A 237 -11.17 -14.63 -1.98
C SER A 237 -10.22 -13.43 -1.94
N SER A 238 -8.94 -13.68 -1.69
CA SER A 238 -7.89 -12.65 -1.85
C SER A 238 -7.91 -12.05 -3.25
N ALA A 239 -7.98 -12.90 -4.28
CA ALA A 239 -8.04 -12.49 -5.68
C ALA A 239 -9.28 -11.66 -6.01
N SER A 240 -10.47 -12.07 -5.54
CA SER A 240 -11.69 -11.29 -5.80
C SER A 240 -11.65 -9.92 -5.12
N LYS A 241 -11.13 -9.84 -3.88
CA LYS A 241 -10.92 -8.55 -3.20
C LYS A 241 -9.89 -7.67 -3.90
N HIS A 242 -8.80 -8.26 -4.41
CA HIS A 242 -7.77 -7.55 -5.18
C HIS A 242 -8.35 -6.97 -6.49
N TRP A 243 -9.12 -7.74 -7.26
CA TRP A 243 -9.83 -7.22 -8.44
C TRP A 243 -10.78 -6.07 -8.10
N VAL A 244 -11.55 -6.17 -7.01
CA VAL A 244 -12.40 -5.06 -6.52
C VAL A 244 -11.57 -3.81 -6.20
N GLN A 245 -10.43 -3.96 -5.53
CA GLN A 245 -9.57 -2.84 -5.19
C GLN A 245 -8.93 -2.19 -6.43
N MET A 246 -8.49 -2.99 -7.41
CA MET A 246 -7.95 -2.48 -8.68
C MET A 246 -9.02 -1.69 -9.46
N THR A 247 -10.24 -2.22 -9.60
CA THR A 247 -11.33 -1.51 -10.29
C THR A 247 -11.69 -0.21 -9.55
N ARG A 248 -11.74 -0.21 -8.21
CA ARG A 248 -11.95 1.01 -7.40
C ARG A 248 -10.81 2.03 -7.53
N LYS A 249 -9.57 1.58 -7.75
CA LYS A 249 -8.40 2.43 -8.08
C LYS A 249 -8.41 2.94 -9.55
N GLY A 250 -9.38 2.52 -10.37
CA GLY A 250 -9.56 2.97 -11.75
C GLY A 250 -9.00 2.06 -12.84
N ALA A 251 -8.46 0.88 -12.49
CA ALA A 251 -8.12 -0.14 -13.47
C ALA A 251 -9.39 -0.79 -14.07
N ASN A 252 -9.24 -1.47 -15.20
CA ASN A 252 -10.34 -2.10 -15.92
C ASN A 252 -9.94 -3.53 -16.32
N PRO A 253 -10.01 -4.50 -15.40
CA PRO A 253 -9.62 -5.88 -15.69
C PRO A 253 -10.55 -6.50 -16.73
N ASP A 254 -10.00 -7.26 -17.68
CA ASP A 254 -10.80 -7.91 -18.71
C ASP A 254 -11.36 -9.25 -18.22
N PHE A 255 -12.69 -9.33 -18.15
CA PHE A 255 -13.43 -10.55 -17.84
C PHE A 255 -14.10 -11.16 -19.09
N SER A 256 -13.86 -10.62 -20.30
CA SER A 256 -14.53 -11.03 -21.54
C SER A 256 -14.35 -12.51 -21.89
N GLN A 257 -13.23 -13.10 -21.46
CA GLN A 257 -12.88 -14.51 -21.67
C GLN A 257 -13.31 -15.43 -20.50
N LYS A 258 -14.07 -14.92 -19.52
CA LYS A 258 -14.57 -15.71 -18.38
C LYS A 258 -16.00 -16.19 -18.64
N PRO A 259 -16.41 -17.36 -18.09
CA PRO A 259 -17.76 -17.89 -18.31
C PRO A 259 -18.82 -17.04 -17.59
N ALA A 260 -19.92 -16.75 -18.29
CA ALA A 260 -21.13 -16.24 -17.66
C ALA A 260 -21.69 -17.30 -16.69
N ASN A 261 -21.85 -16.95 -15.42
CA ASN A 261 -22.44 -17.86 -14.41
C ASN A 261 -23.50 -17.20 -13.53
N ALA A 262 -23.78 -15.92 -13.74
CA ALA A 262 -24.92 -15.20 -13.20
C ALA A 262 -25.28 -14.03 -14.13
N TRP A 263 -26.46 -13.45 -13.91
CA TRP A 263 -26.90 -12.21 -14.54
C TRP A 263 -27.57 -11.32 -13.50
N PHE A 264 -27.48 -10.00 -13.69
CA PHE A 264 -28.15 -9.02 -12.83
C PHE A 264 -28.75 -7.90 -13.69
N SER A 265 -29.85 -7.31 -13.23
CA SER A 265 -30.35 -6.04 -13.77
C SER A 265 -29.59 -4.88 -13.14
N ILE A 266 -28.92 -4.08 -13.96
CA ILE A 266 -28.10 -2.94 -13.53
C ILE A 266 -28.60 -1.67 -14.21
N ASN A 267 -28.75 -0.60 -13.44
CA ASN A 267 -29.04 0.73 -13.96
C ASN A 267 -27.73 1.38 -14.45
N VAL A 268 -27.62 1.60 -15.77
CA VAL A 268 -26.46 2.25 -16.39
C VAL A 268 -26.86 3.54 -17.11
N PRO A 269 -25.98 4.56 -17.18
CA PRO A 269 -26.21 5.71 -18.04
C PRO A 269 -26.40 5.30 -19.50
N GLU A 270 -27.42 5.86 -20.14
CA GLU A 270 -27.59 5.77 -21.60
C GLU A 270 -26.50 6.58 -22.32
N LYS A 271 -26.26 7.81 -21.82
CA LYS A 271 -25.22 8.75 -22.25
C LYS A 271 -24.77 9.59 -21.04
N CYS A 272 -23.54 10.08 -21.08
CA CYS A 272 -23.01 11.05 -20.12
C CYS A 272 -22.76 12.39 -20.80
N ILE A 273 -23.18 13.49 -20.17
CA ILE A 273 -23.03 14.87 -20.64
C ILE A 273 -22.31 15.70 -19.57
N SER A 274 -21.69 16.81 -19.96
CA SER A 274 -21.16 17.76 -18.98
C SER A 274 -22.27 18.24 -18.06
N ASN A 275 -21.92 18.56 -16.82
CA ASN A 275 -22.82 19.26 -15.90
C ASN A 275 -23.27 20.61 -16.49
#